data_AF-A0A840KI84-F1
#
_entry.id   AF-A0A840KI84-F1
#
_cell.length_a   1.000
_cell.length_b   1.000
_cell.length_c   1.000
_cell.angle_alpha   90.00
_cell.angle_beta   90.00
_cell.angle_gamma   90.00
#
_symmetry.space_group_name_H-M   'P 1'
#
loop_
_entity.id
_entity.type
_entity.pdbx_description
1 polymer ?
#
loop_
_entity_poly.entity_id
_entity_poly.type
_entity_poly.pdbx_seq_one_letter_code
_entity_poly.pdbx_strand_id
1 'polypeptide(L)'
;MYQKSKAQFENYSRKCGADLVILDKPLDESFHRPLLSQKLLIPSALQQYDIALFLDLDIIISDQAPSIFDYLPEDKCFGAVLDPRGTEEFNRTWGHIPRILEETNEIYFTDRHFEADPLLQGSINGGVFIFRPRKTADIFRDYYFSDHNQGALNSFEETPFAYFSQINNWFEALPAAFNVQVLYKIKGTERGNQIENSEKKLPGFFKKYYYKKTGYCFYPTQKYRNFVKDIISDNYFVHFSGNYPIVYK
;
A
#
# COMPACT_ATOMS: atom_id res chain seq x y z
N MET A 1 15.57 -5.11 3.59
CA MET A 1 14.52 -5.43 2.61
C MET A 1 14.88 -4.84 1.24
N TYR A 2 15.18 -3.54 1.16
CA TYR A 2 15.61 -2.85 -0.06
C TYR A 2 16.64 -3.62 -0.92
N GLN A 3 17.76 -4.10 -0.36
CA GLN A 3 18.79 -4.82 -1.13
C GLN A 3 18.25 -6.03 -1.94
N LYS A 4 17.14 -6.62 -1.49
CA LYS A 4 16.53 -7.77 -2.16
C LYS A 4 15.61 -7.39 -3.33
N SER A 5 15.02 -6.19 -3.29
CA SER A 5 14.15 -5.64 -4.35
C SER A 5 14.86 -4.56 -5.18
N LYS A 6 16.10 -4.21 -4.83
CA LYS A 6 16.88 -3.11 -5.41
C LYS A 6 16.91 -3.15 -6.94
N ALA A 7 17.25 -4.30 -7.52
CA ALA A 7 17.33 -4.46 -8.96
C ALA A 7 15.98 -4.19 -9.65
N GLN A 8 14.86 -4.55 -9.02
CA GLN A 8 13.53 -4.29 -9.57
C GLN A 8 13.20 -2.80 -9.55
N PHE A 9 13.48 -2.12 -8.44
CA PHE A 9 13.29 -0.66 -8.35
C PHE A 9 14.18 0.10 -9.34
N GLU A 10 15.45 -0.27 -9.48
CA GLU A 10 16.38 0.34 -10.45
C GLU A 10 15.95 0.10 -11.91
N ASN A 11 15.45 -1.10 -12.22
CA ASN A 11 14.97 -1.40 -13.56
C ASN A 11 13.70 -0.63 -13.89
N TYR A 12 12.78 -0.53 -12.94
CA TYR A 12 11.53 0.19 -13.13
C TYR A 12 11.75 1.71 -13.19
N SER A 13 12.64 2.28 -12.37
CA SER A 13 12.98 3.71 -12.44
C SER A 13 13.60 4.04 -13.80
N ARG A 14 14.51 3.20 -14.30
CA ARG A 14 15.07 3.35 -15.66
C ARG A 14 14.01 3.26 -16.75
N LYS A 15 13.08 2.30 -16.64
CA LYS A 15 11.96 2.15 -17.58
C LYS A 15 11.09 3.41 -17.64
N CYS A 16 10.88 4.05 -16.49
CA CYS A 16 10.08 5.27 -16.38
C CYS A 16 10.87 6.55 -16.68
N GLY A 17 12.19 6.49 -16.88
CA GLY A 17 13.04 7.68 -16.99
C GLY A 17 13.08 8.51 -15.69
N ALA A 18 12.94 7.86 -14.53
CA ALA A 18 12.86 8.50 -13.23
C ALA A 18 14.11 8.27 -12.37
N ASP A 19 14.39 9.22 -11.49
CA ASP A 19 15.39 9.08 -10.43
C ASP A 19 14.91 8.13 -9.33
N LEU A 20 15.83 7.34 -8.77
CA LEU A 20 15.55 6.47 -7.63
C LEU A 20 16.05 7.13 -6.33
N VAL A 21 15.13 7.59 -5.50
CA VAL A 21 15.44 8.19 -4.19
C VAL A 21 15.20 7.16 -3.08
N ILE A 22 16.16 7.02 -2.17
CA ILE A 22 16.05 6.17 -0.99
C ILE A 22 15.89 7.07 0.23
N LEU A 23 14.78 6.91 0.95
CA LEU A 23 14.57 7.56 2.24
C LEU A 23 14.96 6.57 3.35
N ASP A 24 16.16 6.72 3.88
CA ASP A 24 16.75 5.80 4.88
C ASP A 24 16.77 6.38 6.30
N LYS A 25 16.23 7.58 6.48
CA LYS A 25 16.07 8.26 7.77
C LYS A 25 14.63 8.73 7.96
N PRO A 26 14.17 8.85 9.21
CA PRO A 26 12.94 9.57 9.53
C PRO A 26 12.98 10.98 8.93
N LEU A 27 11.84 11.42 8.39
CA LEU A 27 11.68 12.79 7.88
C LEU A 27 11.40 13.79 9.00
N ASP A 28 10.93 13.30 10.14
CA ASP A 28 10.84 14.04 11.39
C ASP A 28 11.57 13.27 12.51
N GLU A 29 12.70 13.79 12.96
CA GLU A 29 13.48 13.19 14.04
C GLU A 29 12.84 13.40 15.43
N SER A 30 11.90 14.34 15.56
CA SER A 30 11.15 14.57 16.80
C SER A 30 10.00 13.59 17.00
N PHE A 31 9.57 12.90 15.93
CA PHE A 31 8.45 11.98 15.92
C PHE A 31 7.15 12.57 16.46
N HIS A 32 6.78 13.77 15.98
CA HIS A 32 5.49 14.40 16.31
C HIS A 32 4.31 13.45 16.07
N ARG A 33 4.40 12.62 15.01
CA ARG A 33 3.56 11.42 14.80
C ARG A 33 4.42 10.17 14.57
N PRO A 34 3.86 8.96 14.77
CA PRO A 34 4.57 7.70 14.55
C PRO A 34 5.19 7.58 13.15
N LEU A 35 6.18 6.69 13.01
CA LEU A 35 6.96 6.54 11.77
C LEU A 35 6.10 6.31 10.52
N LEU A 36 5.01 5.54 10.62
CA LEU A 36 4.10 5.29 9.49
C LEU A 36 3.50 6.61 8.96
N SER A 37 3.08 7.49 9.87
CA SER A 37 2.53 8.80 9.52
C SER A 37 3.55 9.73 8.87
N GLN A 38 4.86 9.50 9.01
CA GLN A 38 5.88 10.35 8.37
C GLN A 38 5.86 10.26 6.84
N LYS A 39 5.17 9.27 6.24
CA LYS A 39 4.94 9.25 4.80
C LYS A 39 4.28 10.55 4.30
N LEU A 40 3.49 11.23 5.14
CA LEU A 40 2.88 12.54 4.83
C LEU A 40 3.91 13.65 4.57
N LEU A 41 5.15 13.50 5.05
CA LEU A 41 6.23 14.47 4.83
C LEU A 41 6.99 14.21 3.53
N ILE A 42 6.81 13.05 2.89
CA ILE A 42 7.52 12.68 1.65
C ILE A 42 7.30 13.71 0.54
N PRO A 43 6.07 14.22 0.30
CA PRO A 43 5.88 15.27 -0.71
C PRO A 43 6.64 16.56 -0.42
N SER A 44 6.86 16.92 0.84
CA SER A 44 7.72 18.06 1.20
C SER A 44 9.20 17.81 0.87
N ALA A 45 9.68 16.59 1.07
CA ALA A 45 11.07 16.20 0.82
C ALA A 45 11.44 16.09 -0.68
N LEU A 46 10.42 16.08 -1.56
CA LEU A 46 10.58 15.81 -3.00
C LEU A 46 10.09 16.97 -3.89
N GLN A 47 9.97 18.20 -3.36
CA GLN A 47 9.48 19.38 -4.09
C GLN A 47 10.31 19.77 -5.33
N GLN A 48 11.54 19.26 -5.46
CA GLN A 48 12.38 19.42 -6.64
C GLN A 48 11.86 18.62 -7.85
N TYR A 49 11.01 17.61 -7.65
CA TYR A 49 10.42 16.79 -8.71
C TYR A 49 9.02 17.27 -9.09
N ASP A 50 8.66 17.14 -10.37
CA ASP A 50 7.33 17.51 -10.89
C ASP A 50 6.25 16.47 -10.51
N ILE A 51 6.64 15.20 -10.52
CA ILE A 51 5.83 14.05 -10.13
C ILE A 51 6.75 13.03 -9.44
N ALA A 52 6.22 12.35 -8.43
CA ALA A 52 6.94 11.31 -7.70
C ALA A 52 6.04 10.10 -7.44
N LEU A 53 6.67 8.93 -7.33
CA LEU A 53 6.06 7.66 -6.95
C LEU A 53 6.69 7.22 -5.62
N PHE A 54 5.85 6.93 -4.63
CA PHE A 54 6.25 6.20 -3.44
C PHE A 54 5.93 4.71 -3.57
N LEU A 55 6.86 3.88 -3.12
CA LEU A 55 6.73 2.42 -3.04
C LEU A 55 7.23 1.92 -1.70
N ASP A 56 6.42 1.12 -1.00
CA ASP A 56 6.89 0.33 0.12
C ASP A 56 7.94 -0.71 -0.33
N LEU A 57 8.85 -1.06 0.59
CA LEU A 57 9.99 -1.93 0.29
C LEU A 57 9.63 -3.40 0.04
N ASP A 58 8.42 -3.79 0.43
CA ASP A 58 7.86 -5.13 0.27
C ASP A 58 6.94 -5.23 -0.94
N ILE A 59 7.28 -4.48 -2.01
CA ILE A 59 6.64 -4.54 -3.31
C ILE A 59 7.54 -5.32 -4.28
N ILE A 60 6.93 -6.18 -5.09
CA ILE A 60 7.53 -6.76 -6.28
C ILE A 60 6.91 -6.10 -7.50
N ILE A 61 7.77 -5.57 -8.38
CA ILE A 61 7.36 -4.97 -9.65
C ILE A 61 7.54 -5.99 -10.77
N SER A 62 6.48 -6.18 -11.56
CA SER A 62 6.48 -7.03 -12.75
C SER A 62 7.19 -6.35 -13.91
N ASP A 63 7.91 -7.11 -14.74
CA ASP A 63 8.64 -6.56 -15.90
C ASP A 63 7.67 -5.93 -16.94
N GLN A 64 6.43 -6.40 -16.98
CA GLN A 64 5.36 -5.87 -17.83
C GLN A 64 4.69 -4.60 -17.28
N ALA A 65 4.99 -4.17 -16.04
CA ALA A 65 4.39 -2.97 -15.45
C ALA A 65 4.66 -1.73 -16.32
N PRO A 66 3.64 -1.02 -16.83
CA PRO A 66 3.84 0.22 -17.58
C PRO A 66 4.34 1.32 -16.65
N SER A 67 4.75 2.47 -17.19
CA SER A 67 5.04 3.64 -16.37
C SER A 67 3.76 4.08 -15.65
N ILE A 68 3.78 4.10 -14.33
CA ILE A 68 2.63 4.53 -13.52
C ILE A 68 2.39 6.04 -13.64
N PHE A 69 3.40 6.81 -14.05
CA PHE A 69 3.26 8.26 -14.25
C PHE A 69 2.29 8.60 -15.38
N ASP A 70 2.11 7.70 -16.34
CA ASP A 70 1.18 7.85 -17.46
C ASP A 70 -0.29 7.73 -17.01
N TYR A 71 -0.53 7.30 -15.76
CA TYR A 71 -1.85 7.10 -15.17
C TYR A 71 -2.25 8.23 -14.20
N LEU A 72 -1.46 9.30 -14.07
CA LEU A 72 -1.88 10.52 -13.37
C LEU A 72 -2.20 11.63 -14.37
N PRO A 73 -3.48 11.96 -14.59
CA PRO A 73 -3.86 13.10 -15.41
C PRO A 73 -3.19 14.42 -14.96
N GLU A 74 -3.03 15.36 -15.88
CA GLU A 74 -2.37 16.65 -15.60
C GLU A 74 -3.15 17.49 -14.58
N ASP A 75 -4.48 17.40 -14.59
CA ASP A 75 -5.39 18.09 -13.67
C ASP A 75 -5.47 17.42 -12.29
N LYS A 76 -4.85 16.25 -12.12
CA LYS A 76 -4.77 15.50 -10.86
C LYS A 76 -3.41 15.66 -10.18
N CYS A 77 -3.40 15.56 -8.86
CA CYS A 77 -2.21 15.80 -8.04
C CYS A 77 -1.83 14.61 -7.15
N PHE A 78 -2.69 13.62 -7.00
CA PHE A 78 -2.44 12.42 -6.19
C PHE A 78 -3.17 11.22 -6.79
N GLY A 79 -2.52 10.07 -6.84
CA GLY A 79 -3.11 8.82 -7.29
C GLY A 79 -2.74 7.66 -6.40
N ALA A 80 -3.71 6.81 -6.09
CA ALA A 80 -3.52 5.56 -5.37
C ALA A 80 -4.61 4.57 -5.76
N VAL A 81 -4.43 3.30 -5.40
CA VAL A 81 -5.48 2.28 -5.58
C VAL A 81 -6.46 2.39 -4.41
N LEU A 82 -7.75 2.54 -4.73
CA LEU A 82 -8.83 2.46 -3.75
C LEU A 82 -8.92 1.03 -3.20
N ASP A 83 -9.19 0.91 -1.90
CA ASP A 83 -9.49 -0.39 -1.31
C ASP A 83 -10.74 -0.98 -1.98
N PRO A 84 -10.74 -2.28 -2.30
CA PRO A 84 -11.83 -2.91 -3.05
C PRO A 84 -13.03 -3.25 -2.15
N ARG A 85 -13.44 -2.31 -1.28
CA ARG A 85 -14.56 -2.47 -0.34
C ARG A 85 -15.83 -2.92 -1.05
N GLY A 86 -16.53 -3.84 -0.43
CA GLY A 86 -17.77 -4.43 -0.97
C GLY A 86 -17.58 -5.50 -2.04
N THR A 87 -16.37 -5.72 -2.56
CA THR A 87 -16.10 -6.85 -3.46
C THR A 87 -16.12 -8.19 -2.72
N GLU A 88 -16.37 -9.30 -3.43
CA GLU A 88 -16.34 -10.64 -2.84
C GLU A 88 -14.98 -10.94 -2.18
N GLU A 89 -13.88 -10.59 -2.85
CA GLU A 89 -12.51 -10.81 -2.36
C GLU A 89 -12.25 -10.07 -1.05
N PHE A 90 -12.68 -8.80 -0.97
CA PHE A 90 -12.58 -8.00 0.24
C PHE A 90 -13.43 -8.57 1.37
N ASN A 91 -14.69 -8.89 1.08
CA ASN A 91 -15.65 -9.40 2.07
C ASN A 91 -15.17 -10.75 2.65
N ARG A 92 -14.63 -11.64 1.80
CA ARG A 92 -14.05 -12.91 2.24
C ARG A 92 -12.80 -12.71 3.09
N THR A 93 -11.95 -11.75 2.73
CA THR A 93 -10.73 -11.44 3.50
C THR A 93 -11.07 -10.94 4.91
N TRP A 94 -12.04 -10.04 5.02
CA TRP A 94 -12.41 -9.38 6.27
C TRP A 94 -13.64 -9.95 6.97
N GLY A 95 -14.18 -11.09 6.51
CA GLY A 95 -15.39 -11.73 7.08
C GLY A 95 -15.34 -12.06 8.57
N HIS A 96 -14.15 -12.03 9.17
CA HIS A 96 -13.92 -12.21 10.60
C HIS A 96 -13.97 -10.91 11.41
N ILE A 97 -14.11 -9.75 10.78
CA ILE A 97 -14.17 -8.41 11.39
C ILE A 97 -15.40 -7.66 10.83
N PRO A 98 -16.61 -7.88 11.39
CA PRO A 98 -17.86 -7.30 10.87
C PRO A 98 -17.81 -5.77 10.66
N ARG A 99 -17.19 -5.04 11.60
CA ARG A 99 -17.01 -3.58 11.52
C ARG A 99 -16.41 -3.12 10.19
N ILE A 100 -15.41 -3.83 9.64
CA ILE A 100 -14.77 -3.46 8.37
C ILE A 100 -15.74 -3.60 7.19
N LEU A 101 -16.66 -4.58 7.26
CA LEU A 101 -17.66 -4.83 6.22
C LEU A 101 -18.84 -3.86 6.29
N GLU A 102 -19.14 -3.34 7.48
CA GLU A 102 -20.22 -2.37 7.73
C GLU A 102 -19.78 -0.91 7.50
N GLU A 103 -18.46 -0.65 7.52
CA GLU A 103 -17.86 0.67 7.31
C GLU A 103 -18.07 1.12 5.85
N THR A 104 -18.92 2.13 5.65
CA THR A 104 -19.06 2.84 4.36
C THR A 104 -17.87 3.78 4.13
N ASN A 105 -17.75 4.33 2.92
CA ASN A 105 -16.74 5.34 2.62
C ASN A 105 -16.85 6.55 3.56
N GLU A 106 -18.06 7.05 3.77
CA GLU A 106 -18.32 8.16 4.70
C GLU A 106 -17.92 7.77 6.14
N ILE A 107 -18.40 6.63 6.63
CA ILE A 107 -18.11 6.15 7.99
C ILE A 107 -16.61 5.99 8.22
N TYR A 108 -15.86 5.48 7.23
CA TYR A 108 -14.40 5.36 7.33
C TYR A 108 -13.72 6.68 7.72
N PHE A 109 -14.13 7.79 7.11
CA PHE A 109 -13.55 9.11 7.39
C PHE A 109 -14.10 9.72 8.68
N THR A 110 -15.41 9.64 8.92
CA THR A 110 -16.04 10.25 10.11
C THR A 110 -15.62 9.56 11.41
N ASP A 111 -15.44 8.24 11.39
CA ASP A 111 -14.91 7.47 12.53
C ASP A 111 -13.46 7.85 12.88
N ARG A 112 -12.77 8.52 11.95
CA ARG A 112 -11.41 9.07 12.10
C ARG A 112 -11.42 10.59 12.26
N HIS A 113 -12.58 11.13 12.63
CA HIS A 113 -12.86 12.52 12.95
C HIS A 113 -12.67 13.50 11.78
N PHE A 114 -12.69 13.03 10.54
CA PHE A 114 -12.78 13.90 9.37
C PHE A 114 -14.25 14.23 9.09
N GLU A 115 -14.49 15.34 8.38
CA GLU A 115 -15.84 15.73 7.98
C GLU A 115 -16.31 14.86 6.81
N ALA A 116 -17.62 14.65 6.70
CA ALA A 116 -18.18 14.02 5.51
C ALA A 116 -18.12 15.01 4.33
N ASP A 117 -17.79 14.51 3.14
CA ASP A 117 -17.72 15.30 1.92
C ASP A 117 -18.19 14.47 0.71
N PRO A 118 -18.99 15.02 -0.22
CA PRO A 118 -19.52 14.29 -1.37
C PRO A 118 -18.46 13.81 -2.36
N LEU A 119 -17.24 14.33 -2.32
CA LEU A 119 -16.12 13.89 -3.16
C LEU A 119 -15.39 12.66 -2.63
N LEU A 120 -15.72 12.19 -1.42
CA LEU A 120 -15.08 11.03 -0.83
C LEU A 120 -15.42 9.75 -1.60
N GLN A 121 -14.39 9.09 -2.11
CA GLN A 121 -14.46 7.86 -2.91
C GLN A 121 -14.11 6.61 -2.11
N GLY A 122 -13.35 6.73 -1.02
CA GLY A 122 -13.02 5.62 -0.13
C GLY A 122 -11.58 5.60 0.36
N SER A 123 -11.26 4.59 1.17
CA SER A 123 -9.91 4.37 1.71
C SER A 123 -8.93 3.88 0.65
N ILE A 124 -7.64 4.06 0.93
CA ILE A 124 -6.53 3.59 0.10
C ILE A 124 -5.55 2.80 0.97
N ASN A 125 -4.70 2.00 0.33
CA ASN A 125 -3.50 1.49 0.97
C ASN A 125 -2.28 2.39 0.69
N GLY A 126 -1.52 2.72 1.74
CA GLY A 126 -0.39 3.66 1.71
C GLY A 126 0.92 3.10 1.16
N GLY A 127 0.92 1.90 0.57
CA GLY A 127 2.12 1.26 0.03
C GLY A 127 2.50 1.71 -1.38
N VAL A 128 1.55 2.19 -2.17
CA VAL A 128 1.78 2.73 -3.52
C VAL A 128 0.95 3.98 -3.69
N PHE A 129 1.63 5.10 -3.95
CA PHE A 129 0.95 6.32 -4.35
C PHE A 129 1.85 7.20 -5.23
N ILE A 130 1.23 7.88 -6.17
CA ILE A 130 1.87 8.89 -7.03
C ILE A 130 1.35 10.26 -6.69
N PHE A 131 2.17 11.29 -6.82
CA PHE A 131 1.78 12.64 -6.41
C PHE A 131 2.61 13.71 -7.09
N ARG A 132 2.07 14.94 -7.11
CA ARG A 132 2.78 16.15 -7.53
C ARG A 132 3.27 16.91 -6.29
N PRO A 133 4.55 16.78 -5.92
CA PRO A 133 5.07 17.25 -4.63
C PRO A 133 4.70 18.70 -4.30
N ARG A 134 4.92 19.62 -5.24
CA ARG A 134 4.62 21.06 -5.05
C ARG A 134 3.14 21.38 -4.85
N LYS A 135 2.23 20.48 -5.25
CA LYS A 135 0.79 20.68 -5.12
C LYS A 135 0.24 20.13 -3.81
N THR A 136 0.89 19.12 -3.24
CA THR A 136 0.35 18.36 -2.11
C THR A 136 1.14 18.51 -0.81
N ALA A 137 2.40 18.97 -0.89
CA ALA A 137 3.33 19.04 0.24
C ALA A 137 2.78 19.80 1.45
N ASP A 138 2.28 21.02 1.24
CA ASP A 138 1.89 21.89 2.35
C ASP A 138 0.71 21.30 3.13
N ILE A 139 -0.34 20.83 2.44
CA ILE A 139 -1.51 20.23 3.11
C ILE A 139 -1.13 19.00 3.94
N PHE A 140 -0.34 18.08 3.38
CA PHE A 140 0.05 16.87 4.11
C PHE A 140 1.00 17.17 5.26
N ARG A 141 1.92 18.13 5.10
CA ARG A 141 2.81 18.59 6.17
C ARG A 141 2.04 19.27 7.29
N ASP A 142 1.11 20.15 6.95
CA ASP A 142 0.30 20.88 7.91
C ASP A 142 -0.59 19.92 8.70
N TYR A 143 -1.19 18.92 8.05
CA TYR A 143 -1.88 17.85 8.77
C TYR A 143 -0.94 17.06 9.68
N TYR A 144 0.27 16.70 9.20
CA TYR A 144 1.25 15.98 10.01
C TYR A 144 1.54 16.73 11.32
N PHE A 145 1.74 18.05 11.28
CA PHE A 145 2.00 18.86 12.49
C PHE A 145 0.74 19.39 13.20
N SER A 146 -0.45 19.11 12.69
CA SER A 146 -1.71 19.51 13.33
C SER A 146 -2.01 18.73 14.62
N ASP A 147 -2.97 19.23 15.38
CA ASP A 147 -3.54 18.55 16.56
C ASP A 147 -4.62 17.50 16.20
N HIS A 148 -4.87 17.25 14.90
CA HIS A 148 -5.91 16.30 14.49
C HIS A 148 -5.62 14.89 15.01
N ASN A 149 -6.59 14.31 15.71
CA ASN A 149 -6.53 12.95 16.22
C ASN A 149 -7.54 12.07 15.46
N GLN A 150 -7.09 10.95 14.90
CA GLN A 150 -7.96 9.99 14.20
C GLN A 150 -8.71 9.03 15.15
N GLY A 151 -8.58 9.18 16.47
CA GLY A 151 -9.25 8.32 17.44
C GLY A 151 -8.72 6.89 17.46
N ALA A 152 -9.55 5.96 17.94
CA ALA A 152 -9.17 4.56 18.12
C ALA A 152 -8.97 3.79 16.81
N LEU A 153 -9.50 4.31 15.70
CA LEU A 153 -9.46 3.70 14.37
C LEU A 153 -8.39 4.33 13.47
N ASN A 154 -7.38 4.96 14.07
CA ASN A 154 -6.25 5.56 13.39
C ASN A 154 -5.68 4.66 12.26
N SER A 155 -5.63 5.19 11.04
CA SER A 155 -5.00 4.55 9.88
C SER A 155 -3.82 5.37 9.35
N PHE A 156 -3.15 6.06 10.27
CA PHE A 156 -1.89 6.78 10.08
C PHE A 156 -1.92 7.73 8.88
N GLU A 157 -1.10 7.50 7.87
CA GLU A 157 -1.02 8.29 6.64
C GLU A 157 -2.15 8.01 5.65
N GLU A 158 -2.76 6.82 5.68
CA GLU A 158 -3.69 6.38 4.63
C GLU A 158 -4.94 7.25 4.59
N THR A 159 -5.54 7.50 5.77
CA THR A 159 -6.72 8.36 5.91
C THR A 159 -6.48 9.78 5.41
N PRO A 160 -5.47 10.54 5.89
CA PRO A 160 -5.25 11.91 5.44
C PRO A 160 -4.83 12.00 3.98
N PHE A 161 -4.08 11.02 3.45
CA PHE A 161 -3.81 10.97 2.02
C PHE A 161 -5.09 10.85 1.20
N ALA A 162 -5.95 9.88 1.53
CA ALA A 162 -7.23 9.69 0.85
C ALA A 162 -8.13 10.92 1.02
N TYR A 163 -8.30 11.40 2.25
CA TYR A 163 -9.20 12.49 2.57
C TYR A 163 -8.84 13.77 1.82
N PHE A 164 -7.65 14.33 2.05
CA PHE A 164 -7.29 15.62 1.46
C PHE A 164 -7.15 15.56 -0.05
N SER A 165 -6.70 14.44 -0.61
CA SER A 165 -6.65 14.31 -2.08
C SER A 165 -8.04 14.29 -2.70
N GLN A 166 -9.02 13.64 -2.06
CA GLN A 166 -10.36 13.50 -2.60
C GLN A 166 -11.17 14.80 -2.47
N ILE A 167 -11.19 15.44 -1.30
CA ILE A 167 -11.97 16.67 -1.09
C ILE A 167 -11.44 17.87 -1.88
N ASN A 168 -10.16 17.86 -2.26
CA ASN A 168 -9.57 18.88 -3.13
C ASN A 168 -9.68 18.52 -4.63
N ASN A 169 -10.40 17.44 -4.97
CA ASN A 169 -10.54 16.92 -6.34
C ASN A 169 -9.18 16.59 -7.03
N TRP A 170 -8.16 16.29 -6.24
CA TRP A 170 -6.82 15.93 -6.69
C TRP A 170 -6.65 14.46 -7.00
N PHE A 171 -7.54 13.62 -6.46
CA PHE A 171 -7.43 12.18 -6.47
C PHE A 171 -7.74 11.57 -7.84
N GLU A 172 -6.90 10.62 -8.24
CA GLU A 172 -7.11 9.67 -9.34
C GLU A 172 -7.06 8.24 -8.80
N ALA A 173 -8.11 7.45 -9.07
CA ALA A 173 -8.13 6.05 -8.70
C ALA A 173 -7.28 5.23 -9.70
N LEU A 174 -6.13 4.75 -9.26
CA LEU A 174 -5.24 3.97 -10.12
C LEU A 174 -5.80 2.57 -10.38
N PRO A 175 -5.47 1.95 -11.54
CA PRO A 175 -5.81 0.56 -11.80
C PRO A 175 -5.33 -0.36 -10.67
N ALA A 176 -6.19 -1.31 -10.25
CA ALA A 176 -5.90 -2.22 -9.14
C ALA A 176 -4.59 -3.00 -9.31
N ALA A 177 -4.16 -3.25 -10.56
CA ALA A 177 -2.91 -3.91 -10.89
C ALA A 177 -1.66 -3.19 -10.33
N PHE A 178 -1.74 -1.90 -9.98
CA PHE A 178 -0.65 -1.12 -9.39
C PHE A 178 -0.54 -1.22 -7.86
N ASN A 179 -1.40 -1.95 -7.16
CA ASN A 179 -1.19 -2.22 -5.73
C ASN A 179 -1.95 -3.49 -5.29
N VAL A 180 -1.60 -4.64 -5.87
CA VAL A 180 -2.24 -5.89 -5.52
C VAL A 180 -1.70 -6.43 -4.21
N GLN A 181 -2.50 -6.34 -3.16
CA GLN A 181 -2.14 -6.89 -1.86
C GLN A 181 -2.32 -8.42 -1.85
N VAL A 182 -1.24 -9.14 -1.54
CA VAL A 182 -1.23 -10.61 -1.51
C VAL A 182 -2.17 -11.16 -0.43
N LEU A 183 -2.43 -10.39 0.63
CA LEU A 183 -3.42 -10.73 1.65
C LEU A 183 -4.79 -11.01 1.03
N TYR A 184 -5.27 -10.13 0.16
CA TYR A 184 -6.56 -10.29 -0.53
C TYR A 184 -6.55 -11.55 -1.40
N LYS A 185 -5.47 -11.80 -2.12
CA LYS A 185 -5.35 -12.99 -2.97
C LYS A 185 -5.34 -14.29 -2.15
N ILE A 186 -4.68 -14.31 -1.00
CA ILE A 186 -4.60 -15.50 -0.13
C ILE A 186 -5.91 -15.75 0.64
N LYS A 187 -6.50 -14.70 1.22
CA LYS A 187 -7.66 -14.83 2.10
C LYS A 187 -8.99 -14.72 1.37
N GLY A 188 -9.05 -13.90 0.32
CA GLY A 188 -10.26 -13.56 -0.41
C GLY A 188 -10.58 -14.48 -1.58
N THR A 189 -9.70 -15.42 -1.94
CA THR A 189 -9.93 -16.33 -3.09
C THR A 189 -9.88 -17.80 -2.68
N GLU A 190 -10.64 -18.65 -3.39
CA GLU A 190 -10.62 -20.10 -3.17
C GLU A 190 -9.23 -20.70 -3.37
N ARG A 191 -8.56 -20.29 -4.46
CA ARG A 191 -7.20 -20.72 -4.78
C ARG A 191 -6.24 -20.33 -3.64
N GLY A 192 -6.31 -19.09 -3.16
CA GLY A 192 -5.52 -18.61 -2.03
C GLY A 192 -5.77 -19.40 -0.74
N ASN A 193 -7.04 -19.69 -0.42
CA ASN A 193 -7.40 -20.46 0.76
C ASN A 193 -6.83 -21.89 0.71
N GLN A 194 -6.75 -22.51 -0.48
CA GLN A 194 -6.08 -23.81 -0.65
C GLN A 194 -4.58 -23.72 -0.37
N ILE A 195 -3.92 -22.61 -0.73
CA ILE A 195 -2.51 -22.36 -0.41
C ILE A 195 -2.33 -22.22 1.10
N GLU A 196 -3.15 -21.41 1.78
CA GLU A 196 -3.13 -21.28 3.24
C GLU A 196 -3.34 -22.63 3.95
N ASN A 197 -4.32 -23.42 3.50
CA ASN A 197 -4.59 -24.73 4.07
C ASN A 197 -3.43 -25.71 3.84
N SER A 198 -2.69 -25.58 2.74
CA SER A 198 -1.51 -26.40 2.49
C SER A 198 -0.37 -26.07 3.45
N GLU A 199 -0.18 -24.80 3.80
CA GLU A 199 0.79 -24.37 4.81
C GLU A 199 0.40 -24.87 6.20
N LYS A 200 -0.89 -24.80 6.56
CA LYS A 200 -1.39 -25.30 7.86
C LYS A 200 -1.04 -26.78 8.09
N LYS A 201 -0.95 -27.59 7.04
CA LYS A 201 -0.57 -29.01 7.09
C LYS A 201 0.92 -29.26 7.34
N LEU A 202 1.79 -28.25 7.26
CA LEU A 202 3.21 -28.41 7.58
C LEU A 202 3.41 -28.77 9.07
N PRO A 203 4.42 -29.60 9.41
CA PRO A 203 4.69 -29.96 10.79
C PRO A 203 4.91 -28.72 11.67
N GLY A 204 4.28 -28.70 12.85
CA GLY A 204 4.24 -27.52 13.72
C GLY A 204 5.62 -27.00 14.15
N PHE A 205 6.60 -27.89 14.33
CA PHE A 205 7.96 -27.50 14.72
C PHE A 205 8.68 -26.71 13.62
N PHE A 206 8.54 -27.10 12.33
CA PHE A 206 9.13 -26.37 11.21
C PHE A 206 8.50 -24.98 11.08
N LYS A 207 7.17 -24.88 11.19
CA LYS A 207 6.45 -23.59 11.14
C LYS A 207 6.88 -22.68 12.29
N LYS A 208 6.89 -23.19 13.53
CA LYS A 208 7.29 -22.42 14.71
C LYS A 208 8.71 -21.88 14.58
N TYR A 209 9.65 -22.72 14.13
CA TYR A 209 11.02 -22.31 13.89
C TYR A 209 11.13 -21.24 12.79
N TYR A 210 10.45 -21.45 11.66
CA TYR A 210 10.44 -20.52 10.54
C TYR A 210 9.82 -19.18 10.92
N TYR A 211 8.64 -19.15 11.54
CA TYR A 211 7.96 -17.93 11.95
C TYR A 211 8.76 -17.13 12.97
N LYS A 212 9.43 -17.79 13.92
CA LYS A 212 10.33 -17.11 14.86
C LYS A 212 11.49 -16.41 14.13
N LYS A 213 12.02 -17.01 13.07
CA LYS A 213 13.12 -16.43 12.28
C LYS A 213 12.66 -15.35 11.29
N THR A 214 11.42 -15.40 10.84
CA THR A 214 10.93 -14.60 9.73
C THR A 214 9.82 -13.62 10.12
N GLY A 215 9.54 -13.47 11.42
CA GLY A 215 8.49 -12.56 11.88
C GLY A 215 7.10 -12.98 11.40
N TYR A 216 6.80 -14.28 11.44
CA TYR A 216 5.51 -14.85 11.02
C TYR A 216 5.16 -14.70 9.52
N CYS A 217 6.17 -14.50 8.66
CA CYS A 217 5.97 -14.58 7.21
C CYS A 217 5.43 -15.96 6.78
N PHE A 218 4.65 -15.97 5.71
CA PHE A 218 4.13 -17.20 5.10
C PHE A 218 5.26 -18.13 4.65
N TYR A 219 5.13 -19.43 4.92
CA TYR A 219 6.13 -20.43 4.53
C TYR A 219 6.18 -20.59 3.01
N PRO A 220 7.33 -20.38 2.35
CA PRO A 220 7.41 -20.28 0.89
C PRO A 220 7.48 -21.68 0.25
N THR A 221 6.42 -22.47 0.42
CA THR A 221 6.24 -23.76 -0.25
C THR A 221 6.25 -23.59 -1.76
N GLN A 222 6.52 -24.66 -2.53
CA GLN A 222 6.45 -24.60 -4.00
C GLN A 222 5.09 -24.11 -4.49
N LYS A 223 4.00 -24.54 -3.84
CA LYS A 223 2.63 -24.10 -4.18
C LYS A 223 2.47 -22.60 -3.98
N TYR A 224 2.94 -22.08 -2.84
CA TYR A 224 2.91 -20.65 -2.55
C TYR A 224 3.75 -19.84 -3.54
N ARG A 225 4.99 -20.29 -3.83
CA ARG A 225 5.87 -19.62 -4.80
C ARG A 225 5.24 -19.56 -6.19
N ASN A 226 4.65 -20.64 -6.67
CA ASN A 226 3.96 -20.66 -7.96
C ASN A 226 2.74 -19.73 -7.94
N PHE A 227 1.93 -19.76 -6.87
CA PHE A 227 0.79 -18.88 -6.72
C PHE A 227 1.18 -17.40 -6.78
N VAL A 228 2.24 -17.00 -6.06
CA VAL A 228 2.73 -15.61 -6.10
C VAL A 228 3.32 -15.24 -7.46
N LYS A 229 4.03 -16.17 -8.14
CA LYS A 229 4.52 -15.93 -9.50
C LYS A 229 3.39 -15.63 -10.48
N ASP A 230 2.27 -16.35 -10.39
CA ASP A 230 1.10 -16.10 -11.23
C ASP A 230 0.48 -14.73 -10.91
N ILE A 231 0.41 -14.34 -9.63
CA ILE A 231 -0.05 -12.99 -9.27
C ILE A 231 0.86 -11.92 -9.88
N ILE A 232 2.19 -12.13 -9.89
CA ILE A 232 3.16 -11.20 -10.49
C ILE A 232 3.02 -11.16 -12.01
N SER A 233 2.74 -12.28 -12.69
CA SER A 233 2.54 -12.26 -14.15
C SER A 233 1.29 -11.50 -14.55
N ASP A 234 0.26 -11.52 -13.71
CA ASP A 234 -1.05 -10.98 -14.03
C ASP A 234 -1.22 -9.51 -13.61
N ASN A 235 -0.26 -8.94 -12.86
CA ASN A 235 -0.37 -7.61 -12.27
C ASN A 235 0.94 -6.80 -12.42
N TYR A 236 0.88 -5.51 -12.08
CA TYR A 236 2.02 -4.62 -12.21
C TYR A 236 2.83 -4.58 -10.92
N PHE A 237 2.22 -4.20 -9.79
CA PHE A 237 2.85 -4.15 -8.48
C PHE A 237 2.14 -5.10 -7.52
N VAL A 238 2.91 -6.01 -6.92
CA VAL A 238 2.44 -6.99 -5.94
C VAL A 238 2.99 -6.62 -4.58
N HIS A 239 2.10 -6.27 -3.66
CA HIS A 239 2.41 -5.73 -2.33
C HIS A 239 2.16 -6.79 -1.26
N PHE A 240 3.14 -6.99 -0.37
CA PHE A 240 3.08 -8.02 0.67
C PHE A 240 2.68 -7.51 2.07
N SER A 241 2.50 -6.20 2.23
CA SER A 241 1.88 -5.51 3.38
C SER A 241 2.36 -6.05 4.74
N GLY A 242 3.68 -6.04 4.94
CA GLY A 242 4.34 -6.40 6.19
C GLY A 242 4.83 -7.85 6.29
N ASN A 243 4.54 -8.71 5.29
CA ASN A 243 4.90 -10.13 5.31
C ASN A 243 5.67 -10.57 4.06
N TYR A 244 6.75 -9.86 3.72
CA TYR A 244 7.57 -10.15 2.54
C TYR A 244 7.98 -11.63 2.51
N PRO A 245 7.47 -12.43 1.57
CA PRO A 245 7.86 -13.81 1.45
C PRO A 245 9.19 -13.84 0.73
N ILE A 246 10.06 -14.72 1.20
CA ILE A 246 11.26 -15.10 0.49
C ILE A 246 10.80 -15.88 -0.76
N VAL A 247 10.42 -15.17 -1.82
CA VAL A 247 10.06 -15.74 -3.14
C VAL A 247 11.32 -15.76 -4.01
N TYR A 248 12.40 -16.33 -3.51
CA TYR A 248 13.60 -16.53 -4.33
C TYR A 248 13.74 -17.99 -4.70
N LYS A 249 14.29 -18.18 -5.91
CA LYS A 249 14.56 -19.46 -6.59
C LYS A 249 15.06 -20.51 -5.61
#